data_AF-A0AB37TQ62-F1
#
_entry.id   AF-A0AB37TQ62-F1
#
_cell.length_a   1.000
_cell.length_b   1.000
_cell.length_c   1.000
_cell.angle_alpha   90.00
_cell.angle_beta   90.00
_cell.angle_gamma   90.00
#
_symmetry.space_group_name_H-M   'P 1'
#
loop_
_entity.id
_entity.type
_entity.pdbx_description
1 polymer ?
#
loop_
_entity_poly.entity_id
_entity_poly.type
_entity_poly.pdbx_seq_one_letter_code
_entity_poly.pdbx_strand_id
1 'polypeptide(L)'
;MTTTASTSVLPAAAAVQQRVADLAATHIAPWQEGYLKDRSNAVAALARLRRGAGREAGETPDLWSLIDTDPLHTPVAGRGPLSEQELVRAENALHAALTLWAFHQQSRGASMHRRHTRERPGGLGAAVRRLMPADGIDEPVRKRLVRAGTAADLAALTQRLRDIVTLLRRKDIPLDYALLAGQLYVWQWPDGPTAVRRQWGRSFHEQRRTRPAPDETTAPSSDEDTTPDTDKDAS
;
A
#
# COMPACT_ATOMS: atom_id res chain seq x y z
N MET A 1 27.22 31.46 26.06
CA MET A 1 26.34 31.29 24.89
C MET A 1 26.29 29.80 24.59
N THR A 2 25.17 29.16 24.93
CA THR A 2 24.98 27.71 24.77
C THR A 2 24.46 27.44 23.37
N THR A 3 25.26 26.78 22.53
CA THR A 3 24.87 26.36 21.19
C THR A 3 23.97 25.12 21.31
N THR A 4 22.67 25.31 21.13
CA THR A 4 21.71 24.20 21.02
C THR A 4 21.94 23.50 19.68
N ALA A 5 22.49 22.30 19.72
CA ALA A 5 22.62 21.45 18.55
C ALA A 5 21.22 21.00 18.10
N SER A 6 20.85 21.38 16.87
CA SER A 6 19.66 20.85 16.18
C SER A 6 19.89 19.37 15.88
N THR A 7 19.41 18.50 16.77
CA THR A 7 19.39 17.05 16.58
C THR A 7 18.54 16.72 15.35
N SER A 8 19.13 16.05 14.37
CA SER A 8 18.47 15.64 13.13
C SER A 8 17.33 14.65 13.42
N VAL A 9 16.08 15.14 13.37
CA VAL A 9 14.83 14.39 13.66
C VAL A 9 14.41 13.46 12.49
N LEU A 10 14.87 13.77 11.27
CA LEU A 10 14.43 13.13 10.04
C LEU A 10 14.81 11.63 9.86
N PRO A 11 16.03 11.17 10.22
CA PRO A 11 16.40 9.76 10.07
C PRO A 11 15.70 8.85 11.08
N ALA A 12 15.43 9.35 12.30
CA ALA A 12 14.76 8.59 13.34
C ALA A 12 13.28 8.34 13.00
N ALA A 13 12.56 9.34 12.50
CA ALA A 13 11.17 9.18 12.09
C ALA A 13 11.02 8.19 10.92
N ALA A 14 11.95 8.22 9.96
CA ALA A 14 11.97 7.27 8.84
C ALA A 14 12.19 5.81 9.30
N ALA A 15 13.03 5.59 10.32
CA ALA A 15 13.24 4.25 10.88
C ALA A 15 11.97 3.72 11.57
N VAL A 16 11.24 4.55 12.34
CA VAL A 16 9.96 4.11 12.95
C VAL A 16 8.91 3.87 11.87
N GLN A 17 8.82 4.75 10.87
CA GLN A 17 7.92 4.57 9.75
C GLN A 17 8.12 3.19 9.09
N GLN A 18 9.37 2.83 8.81
CA GLN A 18 9.69 1.54 8.19
C GLN A 18 9.30 0.37 9.11
N ARG A 19 9.61 0.50 10.41
CA ARG A 19 9.23 -0.50 11.42
C ARG A 19 7.71 -0.73 11.49
N VAL A 20 6.91 0.34 11.47
CA VAL A 20 5.44 0.24 11.45
C VAL A 20 4.95 -0.44 10.16
N ALA A 21 5.55 -0.10 9.02
CA ALA A 21 5.21 -0.73 7.74
C ALA A 21 5.52 -2.24 7.75
N ASP A 22 6.70 -2.62 8.23
CA ASP A 22 7.11 -4.02 8.27
C ASP A 22 6.27 -4.84 9.26
N LEU A 23 5.92 -4.25 10.40
CA LEU A 23 5.01 -4.88 11.36
C LEU A 23 3.61 -5.08 10.77
N ALA A 24 3.06 -4.07 10.08
CA ALA A 24 1.79 -4.21 9.38
C ALA A 24 1.82 -5.34 8.34
N ALA A 25 2.90 -5.45 7.57
CA ALA A 25 3.04 -6.54 6.60
C ALA A 25 3.15 -7.92 7.26
N THR A 26 3.88 -8.01 8.38
CA THR A 26 4.07 -9.23 9.16
C THR A 26 2.73 -9.74 9.71
N HIS A 27 1.86 -8.84 10.14
CA HIS A 27 0.49 -9.17 10.57
C HIS A 27 -0.42 -9.58 9.40
N ILE A 28 -0.41 -8.81 8.31
CA ILE A 28 -1.33 -9.01 7.19
C ILE A 28 -1.04 -10.33 6.45
N ALA A 29 0.23 -10.66 6.20
CA ALA A 29 0.60 -11.80 5.36
C ALA A 29 -0.05 -13.14 5.79
N PRO A 30 0.11 -13.61 7.04
CA PRO A 30 -0.46 -14.90 7.47
C PRO A 30 -1.99 -14.87 7.50
N TRP A 31 -2.63 -13.76 7.90
CA TRP A 31 -4.09 -13.64 7.88
C TRP A 31 -4.63 -13.61 6.46
N GLN A 32 -3.97 -12.93 5.53
CA GLN A 32 -4.38 -12.91 4.13
C GLN A 32 -4.29 -14.31 3.52
N GLU A 33 -3.16 -15.00 3.70
CA GLU A 33 -2.98 -16.36 3.21
C GLU A 33 -4.03 -17.31 3.81
N GLY A 34 -4.23 -17.23 5.13
CA GLY A 34 -5.21 -18.06 5.82
C GLY A 34 -6.64 -17.77 5.36
N TYR A 35 -7.01 -16.51 5.17
CA TYR A 35 -8.34 -16.11 4.72
C TYR A 35 -8.64 -16.61 3.29
N LEU A 36 -7.65 -16.54 2.39
CA LEU A 36 -7.79 -17.04 1.02
C LEU A 36 -7.90 -18.57 0.95
N LYS A 37 -7.44 -19.27 1.99
CA LYS A 37 -7.56 -20.73 2.17
C LYS A 37 -8.73 -21.10 3.09
N ASP A 38 -9.62 -20.16 3.40
CA ASP A 38 -10.77 -20.33 4.31
C ASP A 38 -10.42 -20.93 5.69
N ARG A 39 -9.26 -20.56 6.23
CA ARG A 39 -8.86 -20.98 7.58
C ARG A 39 -9.67 -20.23 8.64
N SER A 40 -10.33 -20.96 9.52
CA SER A 40 -11.25 -20.42 10.54
C SER A 40 -10.62 -19.34 11.43
N ASN A 41 -9.36 -19.53 11.85
CA ASN A 41 -8.63 -18.56 12.65
C ASN A 41 -8.41 -17.22 11.93
N ALA A 42 -8.09 -17.25 10.65
CA ALA A 42 -7.92 -16.04 9.83
C ALA A 42 -9.27 -15.36 9.57
N VAL A 43 -10.33 -16.12 9.25
CA VAL A 43 -11.69 -15.59 9.09
C VAL A 43 -12.16 -14.88 10.36
N ALA A 44 -11.94 -15.50 11.53
CA ALA A 44 -12.25 -14.92 12.83
C ALA A 44 -11.42 -13.66 13.13
N ALA A 45 -10.11 -13.66 12.83
CA ALA A 45 -9.24 -12.50 12.98
C ALA A 45 -9.73 -11.30 12.16
N LEU A 46 -10.04 -11.49 10.87
CA LEU A 46 -10.58 -10.41 10.03
C LEU A 46 -11.94 -9.92 10.54
N ALA A 47 -12.80 -10.81 11.05
CA ALA A 47 -14.08 -10.42 11.64
C ALA A 47 -13.91 -9.54 12.87
N ARG A 48 -12.92 -9.84 13.72
CA ARG A 48 -12.54 -9.00 14.87
C ARG A 48 -12.01 -7.64 14.41
N LEU A 49 -11.03 -7.62 13.49
CA LEU A 49 -10.45 -6.38 12.96
C LEU A 49 -11.50 -5.45 12.38
N ARG A 50 -12.49 -5.99 11.64
CA ARG A 50 -13.57 -5.15 11.09
C ARG A 50 -14.40 -4.42 12.14
N ARG A 51 -14.52 -4.96 13.37
CA ARG A 51 -15.25 -4.31 14.47
C ARG A 51 -14.49 -3.13 15.08
N GLY A 52 -13.17 -3.07 14.91
CA GLY A 52 -12.35 -1.94 15.36
C GLY A 52 -12.33 -0.75 14.41
N ALA A 53 -12.96 -0.85 13.24
CA ALA A 53 -12.98 0.24 12.27
C ALA A 53 -13.67 1.49 12.84
N GLY A 54 -13.01 2.65 12.74
CA GLY A 54 -13.52 3.93 13.21
C GLY A 54 -13.31 4.20 14.71
N ARG A 55 -12.54 3.34 15.40
CA ARG A 55 -12.10 3.52 16.80
C ARG A 55 -10.59 3.63 16.87
N GLU A 56 -10.06 4.21 17.94
CA GLU A 56 -8.62 4.23 18.19
C GLU A 56 -8.10 2.87 18.69
N ALA A 57 -6.78 2.66 18.62
CA ALA A 57 -6.15 1.41 19.08
C ALA A 57 -6.40 1.18 20.59
N GLY A 58 -6.33 2.24 21.39
CA GLY A 58 -6.61 2.21 22.83
C GLY A 58 -8.08 1.98 23.20
N GLU A 59 -9.01 2.09 22.25
CA GLU A 59 -10.46 1.94 22.49
C GLU A 59 -10.99 0.55 22.10
N THR A 60 -10.11 -0.35 21.66
CA THR A 60 -10.50 -1.66 21.14
C THR A 60 -9.80 -2.82 21.86
N PRO A 61 -10.20 -3.14 23.11
CA PRO A 61 -9.58 -4.22 23.90
C PRO A 61 -9.57 -5.58 23.19
N ASP A 62 -10.63 -5.86 22.42
CA ASP A 62 -10.75 -7.05 21.56
C ASP A 62 -9.61 -7.23 20.55
N LEU A 63 -8.86 -6.17 20.23
CA LEU A 63 -7.76 -6.19 19.27
C LEU A 63 -6.38 -6.16 19.93
N TRP A 64 -6.28 -5.84 21.21
CA TRP A 64 -4.99 -5.82 21.93
C TRP A 64 -4.30 -7.17 21.90
N SER A 65 -5.04 -8.27 22.12
CA SER A 65 -4.47 -9.62 22.03
C SER A 65 -4.33 -10.16 20.59
N LEU A 66 -4.80 -9.40 19.59
CA LEU A 66 -4.77 -9.84 18.18
C LEU A 66 -3.62 -9.19 17.41
N ILE A 67 -3.35 -7.91 17.69
CA ILE A 67 -2.30 -7.14 17.05
C ILE A 67 -1.11 -7.12 18.01
N ASP A 68 -0.14 -8.00 17.78
CA ASP A 68 1.12 -7.99 18.53
C ASP A 68 1.91 -6.70 18.25
N THR A 69 2.08 -5.89 19.30
CA THR A 69 2.86 -4.63 19.30
C THR A 69 4.17 -4.76 20.06
N ASP A 70 4.54 -5.93 20.62
CA ASP A 70 5.84 -6.17 21.27
C ASP A 70 7.02 -5.78 20.36
N PRO A 71 6.96 -6.01 19.03
CA PRO A 71 7.97 -5.54 18.11
C PRO A 71 8.02 -4.03 17.94
N LEU A 72 7.25 -3.20 18.66
CA LEU A 72 7.44 -1.74 18.77
C LEU A 72 8.18 -1.35 20.06
N HIS A 73 8.01 -2.12 21.13
CA HIS A 73 8.63 -1.87 22.44
C HIS A 73 10.10 -2.34 22.52
N THR A 74 10.48 -3.30 21.66
CA THR A 74 11.85 -3.82 21.64
C THR A 74 12.84 -2.74 21.12
N PRO A 75 13.91 -2.37 21.84
CA PRO A 75 14.90 -1.43 21.29
C PRO A 75 15.60 -2.01 20.04
N VAL A 76 15.90 -1.16 19.07
CA VAL A 76 16.66 -1.55 17.88
C VAL A 76 18.12 -1.12 18.07
N ALA A 77 19.07 -1.93 17.60
CA ALA A 77 20.49 -1.58 17.68
C ALA A 77 20.75 -0.15 17.18
N GLY A 78 21.44 0.65 17.99
CA GLY A 78 21.74 2.05 17.68
C GLY A 78 20.62 3.05 17.97
N ARG A 79 19.51 2.62 18.58
CA ARG A 79 18.42 3.51 19.03
C ARG A 79 17.85 3.07 20.37
N GLY A 80 17.55 4.05 21.24
CA GLY A 80 16.79 3.80 22.45
C GLY A 80 15.35 3.35 22.20
N PRO A 81 14.60 3.02 23.26
CA PRO A 81 13.16 2.78 23.17
C PRO A 81 12.43 3.93 22.48
N LEU A 82 11.30 3.62 21.82
CA LEU A 82 10.42 4.65 21.30
C LEU A 82 9.84 5.46 22.47
N SER A 83 9.67 6.77 22.27
CA SER A 83 8.92 7.57 23.23
C SER A 83 7.44 7.16 23.26
N GLU A 84 6.74 7.45 24.36
CA GLU A 84 5.28 7.24 24.49
C GLU A 84 4.51 7.79 23.28
N GLN A 85 4.86 9.01 22.84
CA GLN A 85 4.20 9.62 21.70
C GLN A 85 4.47 8.87 20.38
N GLU A 86 5.67 8.33 20.18
CA GLU A 86 5.99 7.52 19.01
C GLU A 86 5.26 6.18 19.03
N LEU A 87 5.16 5.54 20.20
CA LEU A 87 4.42 4.29 20.40
C LEU A 87 2.94 4.46 20.07
N VAL A 88 2.27 5.43 20.70
CA VAL A 88 0.84 5.69 20.48
C VAL A 88 0.54 5.96 19.00
N ARG A 89 1.38 6.76 18.32
CA ARG A 89 1.20 7.04 16.89
C ARG A 89 1.43 5.79 16.03
N ALA A 90 2.41 4.95 16.38
CA ALA A 90 2.70 3.70 15.68
C ALA A 90 1.55 2.69 15.82
N GLU A 91 1.03 2.52 17.03
CA GLU A 91 -0.12 1.66 17.34
C GLU A 91 -1.38 2.11 16.60
N ASN A 92 -1.69 3.42 16.65
CA ASN A 92 -2.82 4.00 15.94
C ASN A 92 -2.72 3.82 14.43
N ALA A 93 -1.52 3.98 13.85
CA ALA A 93 -1.29 3.76 12.42
C ALA A 93 -1.45 2.30 12.02
N LEU A 94 -0.93 1.38 12.83
CA LEU A 94 -1.05 -0.07 12.63
C LEU A 94 -2.53 -0.49 12.68
N HIS A 95 -3.24 -0.08 13.72
CA HIS A 95 -4.67 -0.36 13.89
C HIS A 95 -5.50 0.17 12.71
N ALA A 96 -5.31 1.43 12.32
CA ALA A 96 -6.03 2.02 11.18
C ALA A 96 -5.76 1.24 9.87
N ALA A 97 -4.51 0.86 9.60
CA ALA A 97 -4.16 0.12 8.39
C ALA A 97 -4.75 -1.31 8.39
N LEU A 98 -4.67 -2.03 9.51
CA LEU A 98 -5.18 -3.40 9.63
C LEU A 98 -6.71 -3.47 9.54
N THR A 99 -7.41 -2.50 10.15
CA THR A 99 -8.88 -2.42 10.07
C THR A 99 -9.36 -2.05 8.66
N LEU A 100 -8.66 -1.14 7.97
CA LEU A 100 -8.93 -0.82 6.55
C LEU A 100 -8.67 -2.02 5.63
N TRP A 101 -7.58 -2.76 5.86
CA TRP A 101 -7.27 -3.97 5.11
C TRP A 101 -8.32 -5.06 5.32
N ALA A 102 -8.71 -5.35 6.58
CA ALA A 102 -9.69 -6.37 6.90
C ALA A 102 -11.07 -6.08 6.26
N PHE A 103 -11.42 -4.79 6.13
CA PHE A 103 -12.59 -4.35 5.38
C PHE A 103 -12.43 -4.57 3.87
N HIS A 104 -11.27 -4.22 3.30
CA HIS A 104 -10.99 -4.43 1.88
C HIS A 104 -11.04 -5.90 1.48
N GLN A 105 -10.41 -6.77 2.29
CA GLN A 105 -10.31 -8.20 2.03
C GLN A 105 -11.64 -8.95 2.18
N GLN A 106 -12.63 -8.39 2.89
CA GLN A 106 -13.90 -9.04 3.17
C GLN A 106 -14.60 -9.50 1.88
N SER A 107 -14.94 -10.80 1.82
CA SER A 107 -15.63 -11.43 0.69
C SER A 107 -14.89 -11.26 -0.64
N ARG A 108 -13.55 -11.14 -0.61
CA ARG A 108 -12.68 -11.09 -1.79
C ARG A 108 -11.84 -12.36 -1.85
N GLY A 109 -11.89 -13.05 -2.99
CA GLY A 109 -11.05 -14.24 -3.28
C GLY A 109 -9.65 -13.89 -3.79
N ALA A 110 -9.33 -12.61 -3.97
CA ALA A 110 -8.01 -12.13 -4.36
C ALA A 110 -7.34 -11.39 -3.18
N SER A 111 -5.99 -11.42 -3.14
CA SER A 111 -5.20 -10.65 -2.17
C SER A 111 -5.38 -9.14 -2.36
N MET A 112 -5.98 -8.46 -1.38
CA MET A 112 -6.20 -7.02 -1.38
C MET A 112 -5.04 -6.23 -0.78
N HIS A 113 -4.18 -6.87 0.01
CA HIS A 113 -2.85 -6.37 0.33
C HIS A 113 -1.83 -6.89 -0.69
N ARG A 114 -1.11 -5.96 -1.33
CA ARG A 114 0.05 -6.25 -2.18
C ARG A 114 1.12 -5.21 -1.98
N ARG A 115 2.36 -5.65 -1.77
CA ARG A 115 3.51 -4.74 -1.62
C ARG A 115 3.73 -3.92 -2.88
N HIS A 116 4.04 -2.65 -2.67
CA HIS A 116 4.42 -1.71 -3.70
C HIS A 116 5.78 -2.10 -4.30
N THR A 117 5.86 -2.09 -5.62
CA THR A 117 7.09 -2.26 -6.40
C THR A 117 7.05 -1.29 -7.59
N ARG A 118 8.19 -1.04 -8.23
CA ARG A 118 8.21 -0.17 -9.43
C ARG A 118 7.43 -0.77 -10.60
N GLU A 119 7.39 -2.09 -10.69
CA GLU A 119 6.68 -2.83 -11.74
C GLU A 119 5.18 -2.94 -11.43
N ARG A 120 4.81 -2.89 -10.16
CA ARG A 120 3.44 -2.96 -9.67
C ARG A 120 3.21 -1.90 -8.57
N PRO A 121 2.97 -0.64 -8.97
CA PRO A 121 2.68 0.43 -8.02
C PRO A 121 1.45 0.10 -7.17
N GLY A 122 1.68 -0.10 -5.86
CA GLY A 122 0.65 -0.42 -4.87
C GLY A 122 0.30 0.73 -3.93
N GLY A 123 0.89 1.92 -4.10
CA GLY A 123 0.62 3.06 -3.22
C GLY A 123 -0.80 3.60 -3.40
N LEU A 124 -1.31 4.34 -2.39
CA LEU A 124 -2.68 4.86 -2.39
C LEU A 124 -2.99 5.71 -3.64
N GLY A 125 -2.05 6.57 -4.05
CA GLY A 125 -2.21 7.37 -5.26
C GLY A 125 -2.38 6.50 -6.51
N ALA A 126 -1.50 5.51 -6.69
CA ALA A 126 -1.58 4.59 -7.83
C ALA A 126 -2.87 3.76 -7.82
N ALA A 127 -3.29 3.28 -6.65
CA ALA A 127 -4.55 2.56 -6.50
C ALA A 127 -5.76 3.43 -6.86
N VAL A 128 -5.76 4.71 -6.45
CA VAL A 128 -6.81 5.67 -6.82
C VAL A 128 -6.77 5.99 -8.31
N ARG A 129 -5.58 6.14 -8.94
CA ARG A 129 -5.48 6.35 -10.39
C ARG A 129 -6.11 5.19 -11.16
N ARG A 130 -5.95 3.95 -10.69
CA ARG A 130 -6.57 2.75 -11.29
C ARG A 130 -8.09 2.69 -11.20
N LEU A 131 -8.73 3.55 -10.40
CA LEU A 131 -10.19 3.69 -10.42
C LEU A 131 -10.70 4.45 -11.65
N MET A 132 -9.83 5.19 -12.32
CA MET A 132 -10.14 6.13 -13.41
C MET A 132 -9.89 5.48 -14.79
N PRO A 133 -10.50 6.02 -15.86
CA PRO A 133 -10.12 5.69 -17.23
C PRO A 133 -8.63 5.94 -17.51
N ALA A 134 -8.06 5.23 -18.49
CA ALA A 134 -6.64 5.36 -18.82
C ALA A 134 -6.30 6.76 -19.35
N ASP A 135 -7.17 7.30 -20.18
CA ASP A 135 -7.11 8.54 -20.94
C ASP A 135 -7.79 9.73 -20.24
N GLY A 136 -8.26 9.57 -19.00
CA GLY A 136 -9.03 10.60 -18.31
C GLY A 136 -8.76 10.71 -16.80
N ILE A 137 -9.27 11.79 -16.21
CA ILE A 137 -9.28 12.01 -14.76
C ILE A 137 -10.73 12.05 -14.30
N ASP A 138 -11.10 11.14 -13.40
CA ASP A 138 -12.35 11.24 -12.64
C ASP A 138 -12.14 12.25 -11.50
N GLU A 139 -12.54 13.50 -11.73
CA GLU A 139 -12.40 14.57 -10.76
C GLU A 139 -13.10 14.29 -9.41
N PRO A 140 -14.32 13.72 -9.35
CA PRO A 140 -14.90 13.25 -8.10
C PRO A 140 -13.99 12.29 -7.30
N VAL A 141 -13.41 11.28 -7.95
CA VAL A 141 -12.49 10.33 -7.30
C VAL A 141 -11.19 11.01 -6.87
N ARG A 142 -10.63 11.89 -7.71
CA ARG A 142 -9.43 12.68 -7.37
C ARG A 142 -9.68 13.58 -6.16
N LYS A 143 -10.82 14.27 -6.11
CA LYS A 143 -11.23 15.12 -4.98
C LYS A 143 -11.35 14.34 -3.68
N ARG A 144 -11.77 13.06 -3.71
CA ARG A 144 -11.79 12.21 -2.51
C ARG A 144 -10.39 11.97 -1.95
N LEU A 145 -9.40 11.70 -2.80
CA LEU A 145 -7.99 11.55 -2.37
C LEU A 145 -7.45 12.85 -1.75
N VAL A 146 -7.71 13.99 -2.39
CA VAL A 146 -7.28 15.30 -1.87
C VAL A 146 -7.92 15.57 -0.50
N ARG A 147 -9.24 15.35 -0.38
CA ARG A 147 -9.98 15.53 0.88
C ARG A 147 -9.50 14.61 1.99
N ALA A 148 -9.10 13.36 1.68
CA ALA A 148 -8.51 12.46 2.66
C ALA A 148 -7.21 13.07 3.22
N GLY A 149 -6.34 13.59 2.35
CA GLY A 149 -5.06 14.17 2.75
C GLY A 149 -5.14 15.45 3.59
N THR A 150 -6.31 16.07 3.69
CA THR A 150 -6.59 17.29 4.47
C THR A 150 -7.56 17.04 5.64
N ALA A 151 -7.67 15.80 6.11
CA ALA A 151 -8.44 15.49 7.31
C ALA A 151 -7.90 16.25 8.54
N ALA A 152 -8.77 16.52 9.51
CA ALA A 152 -8.40 17.24 10.74
C ALA A 152 -7.60 16.37 11.72
N ASP A 153 -7.89 15.07 11.74
CA ASP A 153 -7.31 14.08 12.63
C ASP A 153 -7.28 12.70 11.98
N LEU A 154 -6.67 11.73 12.66
CA LEU A 154 -6.50 10.36 12.14
C LEU A 154 -7.83 9.61 12.01
N ALA A 155 -8.81 9.87 12.88
CA ALA A 155 -10.12 9.21 12.81
C ALA A 155 -10.87 9.65 11.55
N ALA A 156 -10.93 10.96 11.30
CA ALA A 156 -11.50 11.54 10.10
C ALA A 156 -10.74 11.10 8.83
N LEU A 157 -9.40 10.99 8.91
CA LEU A 157 -8.60 10.45 7.81
C LEU A 157 -8.99 8.99 7.51
N THR A 158 -9.07 8.15 8.54
CA THR A 158 -9.39 6.71 8.42
C THR A 158 -10.78 6.51 7.82
N GLN A 159 -11.77 7.32 8.22
CA GLN A 159 -13.10 7.29 7.62
C GLN A 159 -13.07 7.65 6.13
N ARG A 160 -12.34 8.72 5.74
CA ARG A 160 -12.20 9.10 4.33
C ARG A 160 -11.44 8.05 3.51
N LEU A 161 -10.43 7.42 4.10
CA LEU A 161 -9.72 6.31 3.48
C LEU A 161 -10.63 5.09 3.30
N ARG A 162 -11.53 4.81 4.25
CA ARG A 162 -12.52 3.75 4.13
C ARG A 162 -13.45 3.96 2.94
N ASP A 163 -13.86 5.20 2.68
CA ASP A 163 -14.67 5.54 1.49
C ASP A 163 -13.91 5.25 0.20
N ILE A 164 -12.60 5.56 0.15
CA ILE A 164 -11.73 5.24 -1.00
C ILE A 164 -11.57 3.72 -1.14
N VAL A 165 -11.26 3.02 -0.05
CA VAL A 165 -11.12 1.55 -0.01
C VAL A 165 -12.41 0.86 -0.45
N THR A 166 -13.58 1.43 -0.16
CA THR A 166 -14.87 0.92 -0.67
C THR A 166 -14.91 0.92 -2.20
N LEU A 167 -14.37 1.95 -2.85
CA LEU A 167 -14.28 2.02 -4.31
C LEU A 167 -13.26 1.01 -4.85
N LEU A 168 -12.09 0.90 -4.21
CA LEU A 168 -11.05 -0.06 -4.57
C LEU A 168 -11.56 -1.50 -4.50
N ARG A 169 -12.28 -1.83 -3.42
CA ARG A 169 -12.88 -3.14 -3.18
C ARG A 169 -13.89 -3.54 -4.25
N ARG A 170 -14.65 -2.58 -4.81
CA ARG A 170 -15.61 -2.85 -5.88
C ARG A 170 -14.94 -3.25 -7.20
N LYS A 171 -13.69 -2.83 -7.42
CA LYS A 171 -12.92 -3.10 -8.64
C LYS A 171 -11.76 -4.08 -8.41
N ASP A 172 -11.70 -4.73 -7.25
CA ASP A 172 -10.62 -5.63 -6.83
C ASP A 172 -9.21 -5.04 -7.03
N ILE A 173 -9.07 -3.74 -6.73
CA ILE A 173 -7.80 -3.03 -6.85
C ILE A 173 -7.02 -3.18 -5.54
N PRO A 174 -5.91 -3.92 -5.50
CA PRO A 174 -5.13 -4.10 -4.29
C PRO A 174 -4.39 -2.82 -3.89
N LEU A 175 -4.06 -2.72 -2.61
CA LEU A 175 -3.33 -1.61 -1.98
C LEU A 175 -2.18 -2.13 -1.12
N ASP A 176 -1.08 -1.40 -1.06
CA ASP A 176 -0.01 -1.65 -0.11
C ASP A 176 -0.37 -1.07 1.27
N TYR A 177 -1.07 -1.87 2.06
CA TYR A 177 -1.41 -1.54 3.44
C TYR A 177 -0.21 -1.40 4.39
N ALA A 178 0.93 -2.01 4.09
CA ALA A 178 2.14 -1.84 4.87
C ALA A 178 2.73 -0.45 4.64
N LEU A 179 2.85 -0.04 3.38
CA LEU A 179 3.20 1.32 3.02
C LEU A 179 2.21 2.33 3.61
N LEU A 180 0.91 2.05 3.53
CA LEU A 180 -0.11 2.92 4.12
C LEU A 180 0.07 3.06 5.64
N ALA A 181 0.37 1.98 6.38
CA ALA A 181 0.61 2.04 7.82
C ALA A 181 1.77 3.00 8.15
N GLY A 182 2.90 2.88 7.46
CA GLY A 182 4.01 3.83 7.64
C GLY A 182 3.60 5.28 7.29
N GLN A 183 2.81 5.47 6.24
CA GLN A 183 2.29 6.80 5.88
C GLN A 183 1.36 7.38 6.93
N LEU A 184 0.49 6.56 7.54
CA LEU A 184 -0.39 6.98 8.63
C LEU A 184 0.40 7.34 9.88
N TYR A 185 1.50 6.64 10.16
CA TYR A 185 2.42 7.02 11.24
C TYR A 185 3.01 8.42 10.98
N VAL A 186 3.55 8.65 9.78
CA VAL A 186 4.12 9.95 9.39
C VAL A 186 3.06 11.06 9.41
N TRP A 187 1.84 10.78 8.92
CA TRP A 187 0.76 11.75 8.79
C TRP A 187 0.39 12.41 10.12
N GLN A 188 0.57 11.72 11.23
CA GLN A 188 0.18 12.21 12.56
C GLN A 188 1.11 13.32 13.10
N TRP A 189 2.30 13.50 12.52
CA TRP A 189 3.27 14.54 12.92
C TRP A 189 2.94 15.91 12.30
N PRO A 190 3.39 17.05 12.88
CA PRO A 190 3.04 18.38 12.39
C PRO A 190 3.22 18.62 10.88
N ASP A 191 4.35 18.22 10.29
CA ASP A 191 4.61 18.31 8.84
C ASP A 191 4.19 17.07 8.04
N GLY A 192 3.68 16.06 8.75
CA GLY A 192 3.27 14.77 8.26
C GLY A 192 2.24 14.84 7.11
N PRO A 193 1.12 15.56 7.27
CA PRO A 193 0.08 15.63 6.25
C PRO A 193 0.61 16.15 4.92
N THR A 194 1.48 17.16 4.94
CA THR A 194 2.11 17.70 3.73
C THR A 194 3.03 16.68 3.06
N ALA A 195 3.87 15.99 3.83
CA ALA A 195 4.78 14.97 3.32
C ALA A 195 4.01 13.80 2.69
N VAL A 196 2.97 13.31 3.37
CA VAL A 196 2.15 12.17 2.92
C VAL A 196 1.33 12.53 1.69
N ARG A 197 0.73 13.74 1.62
CA ARG A 197 0.05 14.22 0.40
C ARG A 197 0.98 14.24 -0.81
N ARG A 198 2.24 14.68 -0.63
CA ARG A 198 3.25 14.64 -1.72
C ARG A 198 3.59 13.21 -2.14
N GLN A 199 3.66 12.26 -1.20
CA GLN A 199 3.87 10.84 -1.52
C GLN A 199 2.68 10.25 -2.29
N TRP A 200 1.45 10.54 -1.87
CA TRP A 200 0.25 10.10 -2.60
C TRP A 200 0.15 10.73 -3.98
N GLY A 201 0.47 12.02 -4.12
CA GLY A 201 0.54 12.69 -5.41
C GLY A 201 1.56 12.05 -6.36
N ARG A 202 2.77 11.77 -5.87
CA ARG A 202 3.79 11.05 -6.67
C ARG A 202 3.31 9.66 -7.10
N SER A 203 2.74 8.89 -6.16
CA SER A 203 2.19 7.57 -6.47
C SER A 203 1.02 7.63 -7.47
N PHE A 204 0.21 8.70 -7.46
CA PHE A 204 -0.89 8.89 -8.42
C PHE A 204 -0.41 9.02 -9.87
N HIS A 205 0.78 9.58 -10.07
CA HIS A 205 1.42 9.71 -11.38
C HIS A 205 2.37 8.55 -11.71
N GLU A 206 2.47 7.55 -10.83
CA GLU A 206 3.34 6.40 -11.02
C GLU A 206 2.70 5.41 -12.00
N GLN A 207 3.12 5.48 -13.25
CA GLN A 207 2.65 4.58 -14.29
C GLN A 207 3.30 3.20 -14.13
N ARG A 208 2.53 2.13 -14.38
CA ARG A 208 3.11 0.82 -14.63
C ARG A 208 4.02 0.95 -15.83
N ARG A 209 5.32 0.70 -15.67
CA ARG A 209 6.18 0.42 -16.82
C ARG A 209 5.72 -0.91 -17.38
N THR A 210 4.92 -0.87 -18.44
CA THR A 210 4.74 -2.03 -19.30
C THR A 210 6.10 -2.27 -19.93
N ARG A 211 6.73 -3.42 -19.64
CA ARG A 211 7.94 -3.82 -20.38
C ARG A 211 7.54 -3.80 -21.87
N PRO A 212 8.24 -3.06 -22.74
CA PRO A 212 7.96 -3.14 -24.17
C PRO A 212 8.07 -4.61 -24.57
N ALA A 213 7.13 -5.07 -25.40
CA ALA A 213 7.24 -6.39 -26.01
C ALA A 213 8.63 -6.48 -26.68
N PRO A 214 9.32 -7.63 -26.65
CA PRO A 214 10.48 -7.80 -27.51
C PRO A 214 9.99 -7.54 -28.93
N ASP A 215 10.59 -6.58 -29.62
CA ASP A 215 10.36 -6.39 -31.05
C ASP A 215 10.52 -7.77 -31.70
N GLU A 216 9.45 -8.24 -32.33
CA GLU A 216 9.55 -9.35 -33.28
C GLU A 216 10.48 -8.85 -34.38
N THR A 217 11.75 -9.24 -34.24
CA THR A 217 12.71 -9.55 -35.29
C THR A 217 12.25 -9.07 -36.65
N THR A 218 12.72 -7.89 -37.06
CA THR A 218 12.87 -7.58 -38.48
C THR A 218 13.81 -8.64 -39.05
N ALA A 219 13.25 -9.72 -39.58
CA ALA A 219 13.97 -10.63 -40.43
C ALA A 219 14.35 -9.83 -41.70
N PRO A 220 15.64 -9.74 -42.05
CA PRO A 220 16.00 -9.20 -43.34
C PRO A 220 15.52 -10.18 -44.42
N SER A 221 14.73 -9.66 -45.35
CA SER A 221 14.41 -10.31 -46.62
C SER A 221 15.71 -10.63 -47.36
N SER A 222 16.11 -11.90 -47.34
CA SER A 222 17.10 -12.43 -48.26
C SER A 222 16.38 -12.99 -49.48
N ASP A 223 16.51 -12.26 -50.60
CA ASP A 223 16.30 -12.74 -51.95
C ASP A 223 17.15 -13.98 -52.20
N GLU A 224 16.53 -15.10 -52.58
CA GLU A 224 17.15 -16.15 -53.40
C GLU A 224 16.04 -17.11 -53.86
N ASP A 225 15.56 -16.91 -55.09
CA ASP A 225 14.83 -17.96 -55.83
C ASP A 225 15.61 -18.22 -57.12
N THR A 226 16.49 -19.23 -57.06
CA THR A 226 17.22 -19.78 -58.19
C THR A 226 16.58 -21.11 -58.56
N THR A 227 15.96 -21.11 -59.75
CA THR A 227 15.62 -22.24 -60.65
C THR A 227 14.71 -23.38 -60.17
N PRO A 228 13.75 -23.77 -61.05
CA PRO A 228 13.47 -25.17 -61.31
C PRO A 228 13.88 -25.52 -62.75
N ASP A 229 14.85 -26.41 -62.85
CA ASP A 229 15.12 -27.28 -63.99
C ASP A 229 14.10 -28.43 -63.97
N THR A 230 13.27 -28.57 -65.02
CA THR A 230 12.70 -29.88 -65.42
C THR A 230 12.23 -29.83 -66.88
N ASP A 231 13.15 -30.20 -67.78
CA ASP A 231 13.04 -31.26 -68.78
C ASP A 231 11.71 -31.45 -69.58
N LYS A 232 11.78 -31.34 -70.92
CA LYS A 232 11.12 -32.29 -71.85
C LYS A 232 11.62 -32.25 -73.30
N ASP A 233 11.89 -33.44 -73.80
CA ASP A 233 12.33 -33.88 -75.13
C ASP A 233 11.56 -33.41 -76.38
N ALA A 234 12.27 -33.55 -77.52
CA ALA A 234 11.86 -34.10 -78.82
C ALA A 234 11.61 -33.15 -80.02
N SER A 235 12.42 -33.42 -81.06
CA SER A 235 12.32 -33.12 -82.51
C SER A 235 12.71 -31.73 -83.00
#